data_AF-A0A1N7CDB2-F1
#
_entry.id   AF-A0A1N7CDB2-F1
#
_cell.length_a   1.000
_cell.length_b   1.000
_cell.length_c   1.000
_cell.angle_alpha   90.00
_cell.angle_beta   90.00
_cell.angle_gamma   90.00
#
_symmetry.space_group_name_H-M   'P 1'
#
loop_
_entity.id
_entity.type
_entity.pdbx_description
1 polymer ?
#
loop_
_entity_poly.entity_id
_entity_poly.type
_entity_poly.pdbx_seq_one_letter_code
_entity_poly.pdbx_strand_id
1 'polypeptide(L)'
;MPVTQTVPAAARMFLSGNDAVARAVWEAGTRVAAAYPGTPSTEILEILSRHSGLHTEWSVNEKVSMEVALGASMVGARAFCAMKHVGLNVASDALMTMTVTGTEGGLVIAVADDVGMSSSQNEQDSRYWGRFAHVPVLEPADSQEAYAMTLAAFELSERLKSPVILRLTTRICHVKGVVHTGERIEIEPKGFVKDPRHWVMVPGNAKPRLPSMFEREAAARAEAEVTPLNFQVERSDRRIGFVTSGPTFMHVREAFPDAPVFKLGLSCPPPLESLRRFAATVDTVLVVEETEPLLETEMKAAGIACHGKDVLPRIGELAPDVLEPAVRRLRGEVVPEPEHVPAQQVFPRPPTMCVACPHLGVYYTLSQMRNVIISGDIGCYTLGAGHPWNALDTCISMGASMGTALGMDKGRGKVDENKKVVAVIGDSTFMHMGMQGLLDITWNRGNVTVLLLDNRAVGMTGGQDNPGTGRDIHGAETTRVDFAKLCEALGVKKERIHVLDPYELPVLFKALREETKIEEPSVIITNRPCVLIDHYQPAKSYTVEEDRCTGCGNCVEVGCPAIHVTRRDKVIKASGKEVDLSFVRIETSACTGCGLCVQPCAPAAIVHADPVQNVQSVQFVRK
;
A
#
# COMPACT_ATOMS: atom_id res chain seq x y z
N MET A 1 -1.15 22.48 15.47
CA MET A 1 -1.34 21.53 16.59
C MET A 1 -2.76 21.01 16.53
N PRO A 2 -3.02 19.77 16.07
CA PRO A 2 -4.35 19.23 16.20
C PRO A 2 -4.61 18.97 17.69
N VAL A 3 -5.76 19.44 18.14
CA VAL A 3 -6.32 19.24 19.47
C VAL A 3 -6.16 17.77 19.84
N THR A 4 -5.41 17.48 20.90
CA THR A 4 -5.48 16.19 21.60
C THR A 4 -6.94 16.02 22.00
N GLN A 5 -7.71 15.29 21.20
CA GLN A 5 -9.04 14.87 21.60
C GLN A 5 -8.83 14.13 22.92
N THR A 6 -9.42 14.64 23.99
CA THR A 6 -9.46 13.93 25.27
C THR A 6 -10.19 12.63 25.01
N VAL A 7 -9.43 11.54 24.93
CA VAL A 7 -9.95 10.22 24.65
C VAL A 7 -10.77 9.78 25.86
N PRO A 8 -12.10 9.59 25.72
CA PRO A 8 -12.90 9.16 26.87
C PRO A 8 -12.47 7.75 27.30
N ALA A 9 -12.26 7.57 28.61
CA ALA A 9 -12.11 6.26 29.23
C ALA A 9 -13.40 5.45 29.04
N ALA A 10 -13.29 4.18 28.66
CA ALA A 10 -14.40 3.25 28.44
C ALA A 10 -15.59 3.85 27.65
N ALA A 11 -15.51 3.81 26.33
CA ALA A 11 -16.48 4.47 25.46
C ALA A 11 -17.10 3.53 24.43
N ARG A 12 -18.33 3.86 24.03
CA ARG A 12 -18.95 3.30 22.83
C ARG A 12 -18.63 4.22 21.66
N MET A 13 -17.80 3.77 20.72
CA MET A 13 -17.27 4.57 19.62
C MET A 13 -17.62 3.97 18.26
N PHE A 14 -17.70 4.80 17.22
CA PHE A 14 -17.90 4.34 15.84
C PHE A 14 -16.56 4.35 15.11
N LEU A 15 -15.89 3.20 15.08
CA LEU A 15 -14.49 3.03 14.70
C LEU A 15 -14.37 2.11 13.49
N SER A 16 -13.44 2.42 12.57
CA SER A 16 -12.96 1.43 11.60
C SER A 16 -12.13 0.34 12.27
N GLY A 17 -11.80 -0.74 11.55
CA GLY A 17 -10.81 -1.70 12.05
C GLY A 17 -9.46 -1.04 12.33
N ASN A 18 -8.99 -0.11 11.47
CA ASN A 18 -7.75 0.61 11.73
C ASN A 18 -7.83 1.48 13.01
N ASP A 19 -8.94 2.19 13.21
CA ASP A 19 -9.18 2.96 14.44
C ASP A 19 -9.22 2.06 15.68
N ALA A 20 -9.85 0.88 15.57
CA ALA A 20 -9.98 -0.09 16.64
C ALA A 20 -8.64 -0.70 17.05
N VAL A 21 -7.80 -1.07 16.07
CA VAL A 21 -6.43 -1.57 16.30
C VAL A 21 -5.58 -0.48 16.94
N ALA A 22 -5.59 0.74 16.40
CA ALA A 22 -4.86 1.87 16.97
C ALA A 22 -5.26 2.11 18.45
N ARG A 23 -6.56 2.10 18.73
CA ARG A 23 -7.06 2.25 20.10
C ARG A 23 -6.57 1.13 21.02
N ALA A 24 -6.64 -0.12 20.58
CA ALA A 24 -6.20 -1.27 21.36
C ALA A 24 -4.68 -1.28 21.60
N VAL A 25 -3.87 -0.92 20.60
CA VAL A 25 -2.42 -0.76 20.75
C VAL A 25 -2.09 0.26 21.83
N TRP A 26 -2.78 1.42 21.83
CA TRP A 26 -2.60 2.42 22.88
C TRP A 26 -3.07 1.91 24.24
N GLU A 27 -4.22 1.25 24.32
CA GLU A 27 -4.76 0.73 25.58
C GLU A 27 -3.91 -0.40 26.18
N ALA A 28 -3.24 -1.18 25.34
CA ALA A 28 -2.36 -2.27 25.78
C ALA A 28 -1.08 -1.79 26.50
N GLY A 29 -0.87 -0.48 26.67
CA GLY A 29 0.35 0.05 27.28
C GLY A 29 1.58 -0.03 26.37
N THR A 30 1.37 -0.10 25.05
CA THR A 30 2.44 -0.09 24.04
C THR A 30 3.29 1.17 24.19
N ARG A 31 4.61 1.02 24.12
CA ARG A 31 5.58 2.12 24.26
C ARG A 31 6.18 2.57 22.93
N VAL A 32 6.23 1.70 21.93
CA VAL A 32 6.82 1.98 20.62
C VAL A 32 5.94 1.41 19.52
N ALA A 33 5.57 2.25 18.55
CA ALA A 33 4.90 1.83 17.32
C ALA A 33 5.62 2.43 16.10
N ALA A 34 5.91 1.62 15.09
CA ALA A 34 6.57 2.07 13.87
C ALA A 34 5.92 1.43 12.63
N ALA A 35 5.90 2.14 11.51
CA ALA A 35 5.36 1.63 10.25
C ALA A 35 6.00 2.31 9.04
N TYR A 36 5.74 1.76 7.85
CA TYR A 36 5.90 2.47 6.58
C TYR A 36 4.50 2.71 5.98
N PRO A 37 4.21 3.88 5.37
CA PRO A 37 2.88 4.16 4.82
C PRO A 37 2.50 3.15 3.72
N GLY A 38 1.32 2.53 3.85
CA GLY A 38 0.84 1.52 2.90
C GLY A 38 -0.62 1.14 3.13
N THR A 39 -1.51 1.60 2.24
CA THR A 39 -2.94 1.26 2.24
C THR A 39 -3.12 -0.26 2.06
N PRO A 40 -3.99 -0.91 2.85
CA PRO A 40 -5.02 -0.33 3.72
C PRO A 40 -4.63 -0.15 5.20
N SER A 41 -3.35 -0.20 5.57
CA SER A 41 -2.90 -0.16 6.98
C SER A 41 -2.48 1.23 7.50
N THR A 42 -2.31 2.21 6.60
CA THR A 42 -1.69 3.51 6.87
C THR A 42 -2.29 4.24 8.07
N GLU A 43 -3.62 4.26 8.17
CA GLU A 43 -4.33 5.05 9.17
C GLU A 43 -4.03 4.60 10.60
N ILE A 44 -3.66 3.33 10.83
CA ILE A 44 -3.39 2.80 12.17
C ILE A 44 -2.33 3.66 12.88
N LEU A 45 -1.22 3.95 12.21
CA LEU A 45 -0.15 4.72 12.82
C LEU A 45 -0.47 6.23 12.89
N GLU A 46 -1.17 6.78 11.91
CA GLU A 46 -1.63 8.18 11.93
C GLU A 46 -2.60 8.48 13.08
N ILE A 47 -3.40 7.49 13.46
CA ILE A 47 -4.30 7.57 14.61
C ILE A 47 -3.50 7.42 15.90
N LEU A 48 -2.60 6.42 15.96
CA LEU A 48 -1.73 6.19 17.11
C LEU A 48 -0.86 7.41 17.46
N SER A 49 -0.34 8.14 16.47
CA SER A 49 0.52 9.30 16.70
C SER A 49 -0.17 10.47 17.42
N ARG A 50 -1.50 10.45 17.51
CA ARG A 50 -2.33 11.42 18.24
C ARG A 50 -2.49 11.07 19.71
N HIS A 51 -2.13 9.86 20.11
CA HIS A 51 -2.17 9.41 21.48
C HIS A 51 -0.84 9.72 22.20
N SER A 52 -0.92 10.08 23.48
CA SER A 52 0.26 10.29 24.33
C SER A 52 0.71 8.99 25.02
N GLY A 53 1.96 8.94 25.49
CA GLY A 53 2.49 7.84 26.30
C GLY A 53 3.15 6.71 25.50
N LEU A 54 3.41 6.93 24.21
CA LEU A 54 4.17 6.05 23.34
C LEU A 54 4.99 6.86 22.32
N HIS A 55 6.06 6.27 21.81
CA HIS A 55 6.80 6.73 20.64
C HIS A 55 6.13 6.20 19.38
N THR A 56 5.92 7.06 18.39
CA THR A 56 5.41 6.68 17.06
C THR A 56 6.31 7.25 15.97
N GLU A 57 6.57 6.49 14.91
CA GLU A 57 7.36 7.00 13.77
C GLU A 57 7.00 6.37 12.42
N TRP A 58 7.10 7.18 11.36
CA TRP A 58 7.28 6.66 10.02
C TRP A 58 8.73 6.26 9.82
N SER A 59 8.97 4.98 9.62
CA SER A 59 10.29 4.45 9.24
C SER A 59 10.48 4.53 7.72
N VAL A 60 11.70 4.31 7.24
CA VAL A 60 12.02 4.39 5.80
C VAL A 60 11.48 3.22 4.98
N ASN A 61 11.29 2.07 5.61
CA ASN A 61 10.66 0.87 5.03
C ASN A 61 10.17 -0.05 6.16
N GLU A 62 9.46 -1.11 5.78
CA GLU A 62 8.84 -2.06 6.69
C GLU A 62 9.86 -2.87 7.50
N LYS A 63 11.01 -3.19 6.90
CA LYS A 63 12.11 -3.86 7.60
C LYS A 63 12.59 -3.01 8.79
N VAL A 64 12.92 -1.75 8.55
CA VAL A 64 13.37 -0.83 9.60
C VAL A 64 12.27 -0.64 10.66
N SER A 65 11.00 -0.52 10.25
CA SER A 65 9.88 -0.40 11.20
C SER A 65 9.78 -1.60 12.14
N MET A 66 10.01 -2.81 11.63
CA MET A 66 9.96 -4.02 12.42
C MET A 66 11.20 -4.19 13.30
N GLU A 67 12.38 -3.76 12.84
CA GLU A 67 13.60 -3.72 13.66
C GLU A 67 13.47 -2.76 14.84
N VAL A 68 12.84 -1.61 14.65
CA VAL A 68 12.50 -0.66 15.74
C VAL A 68 11.57 -1.32 16.76
N ALA A 69 10.49 -1.95 16.30
CA ALA A 69 9.55 -2.65 17.19
C ALA A 69 10.21 -3.84 17.91
N LEU A 70 11.06 -4.60 17.22
CA LEU A 70 11.84 -5.68 17.81
C LEU A 70 12.78 -5.17 18.90
N GLY A 71 13.53 -4.09 18.65
CA GLY A 71 14.43 -3.49 19.63
C GLY A 71 13.71 -3.07 20.90
N ALA A 72 12.51 -2.49 20.77
CA ALA A 72 11.66 -2.16 21.92
C ALA A 72 11.17 -3.42 22.68
N SER A 73 10.79 -4.46 21.97
CA SER A 73 10.42 -5.75 22.57
C SER A 73 11.59 -6.41 23.32
N MET A 74 12.82 -6.30 22.83
CA MET A 74 14.02 -6.85 23.50
C MET A 74 14.28 -6.23 24.88
N VAL A 75 13.83 -4.99 25.12
CA VAL A 75 13.94 -4.33 26.44
C VAL A 75 12.71 -4.57 27.33
N GLY A 76 11.81 -5.45 26.92
CA GLY A 76 10.61 -5.83 27.66
C GLY A 76 9.43 -4.87 27.48
N ALA A 77 9.48 -3.95 26.51
CA ALA A 77 8.37 -3.05 26.22
C ALA A 77 7.39 -3.70 25.22
N ARG A 78 6.09 -3.44 25.37
CA ARG A 78 5.14 -3.77 24.30
C ARG A 78 5.41 -2.87 23.09
N ALA A 79 5.46 -3.49 21.91
CA ALA A 79 5.80 -2.85 20.65
C ALA A 79 4.88 -3.30 19.51
N PHE A 80 4.66 -2.41 18.56
CA PHE A 80 3.76 -2.62 17.44
C PHE A 80 4.41 -2.22 16.12
N CYS A 81 4.19 -3.00 15.06
CA CYS A 81 4.41 -2.51 13.71
C CYS A 81 3.25 -2.85 12.79
N ALA A 82 2.98 -1.97 11.84
CA ALA A 82 1.92 -2.13 10.84
C ALA A 82 2.48 -2.03 9.43
N MET A 83 1.95 -2.86 8.54
CA MET A 83 2.27 -2.85 7.12
C MET A 83 1.15 -3.53 6.32
N LYS A 84 1.17 -3.36 5.00
CA LYS A 84 0.41 -4.23 4.09
C LYS A 84 1.18 -5.52 3.80
N HIS A 85 0.51 -6.54 3.27
CA HIS A 85 1.07 -7.85 2.92
C HIS A 85 2.41 -7.77 2.16
N VAL A 86 2.54 -6.94 1.10
CA VAL A 86 3.83 -6.82 0.38
C VAL A 86 4.96 -6.24 1.25
N GLY A 87 4.61 -5.44 2.26
CA GLY A 87 5.55 -4.90 3.21
C GLY A 87 6.16 -5.97 4.11
N LEU A 88 5.40 -7.02 4.43
CA LEU A 88 5.93 -8.16 5.18
C LEU A 88 6.98 -8.93 4.37
N ASN A 89 6.91 -8.92 3.03
CA ASN A 89 7.97 -9.47 2.18
C ASN A 89 9.29 -8.69 2.34
N VAL A 90 9.21 -7.36 2.46
CA VAL A 90 10.38 -6.50 2.70
C VAL A 90 10.96 -6.78 4.10
N ALA A 91 10.07 -6.99 5.06
CA ALA A 91 10.43 -7.22 6.46
C ALA A 91 10.83 -8.68 6.76
N SER A 92 10.63 -9.63 5.83
CA SER A 92 10.67 -11.07 6.12
C SER A 92 12.00 -11.56 6.71
N ASP A 93 13.12 -10.95 6.33
CA ASP A 93 14.44 -11.26 6.89
C ASP A 93 14.48 -11.07 8.42
N ALA A 94 13.93 -9.95 8.90
CA ALA A 94 13.81 -9.70 10.33
C ALA A 94 12.81 -10.69 10.97
N LEU A 95 11.65 -10.95 10.34
CA LEU A 95 10.64 -11.88 10.85
C LEU A 95 11.22 -13.30 11.07
N MET A 96 11.94 -13.81 10.07
CA MET A 96 12.52 -15.15 10.11
C MET A 96 13.68 -15.29 11.10
N THR A 97 14.30 -14.17 11.49
CA THR A 97 15.28 -14.17 12.60
C THR A 97 14.56 -14.11 13.95
N MET A 98 13.51 -13.30 14.04
CA MET A 98 12.72 -13.08 15.25
C MET A 98 11.98 -14.33 15.72
N THR A 99 11.57 -15.21 14.80
CA THR A 99 11.00 -16.49 15.22
C THR A 99 11.99 -17.32 16.04
N VAL A 100 13.30 -17.24 15.77
CA VAL A 100 14.33 -17.98 16.54
C VAL A 100 14.68 -17.27 17.86
N THR A 101 14.79 -15.94 17.84
CA THR A 101 15.08 -15.18 19.07
C THR A 101 13.89 -15.14 20.02
N GLY A 102 12.66 -15.10 19.50
CA GLY A 102 11.48 -14.74 20.27
C GLY A 102 11.48 -13.29 20.73
N THR A 103 10.61 -13.00 21.69
CA THR A 103 10.32 -11.66 22.21
C THR A 103 10.37 -11.65 23.74
N GLU A 104 10.64 -10.49 24.36
CA GLU A 104 10.57 -10.33 25.83
C GLU A 104 9.39 -9.45 26.26
N GLY A 105 9.15 -8.36 25.54
CA GLY A 105 7.88 -7.64 25.57
C GLY A 105 6.93 -8.12 24.48
N GLY A 106 5.63 -7.89 24.64
CA GLY A 106 4.65 -8.28 23.61
C GLY A 106 4.90 -7.54 22.29
N LEU A 107 4.94 -8.28 21.19
CA LEU A 107 5.17 -7.73 19.85
C LEU A 107 4.06 -8.18 18.91
N VAL A 108 3.31 -7.21 18.42
CA VAL A 108 2.21 -7.43 17.48
C VAL A 108 2.58 -6.83 16.12
N ILE A 109 2.44 -7.64 15.08
CA ILE A 109 2.70 -7.27 13.69
C ILE A 109 1.36 -7.25 12.96
N ALA A 110 0.80 -6.07 12.71
CA ALA A 110 -0.41 -5.94 11.91
C ALA A 110 -0.07 -6.01 10.43
N VAL A 111 -0.70 -6.94 9.71
CA VAL A 111 -0.47 -7.17 8.28
C VAL A 111 -1.80 -7.09 7.56
N ALA A 112 -1.95 -6.09 6.69
CA ALA A 112 -3.18 -5.88 5.95
C ALA A 112 -3.11 -6.47 4.53
N ASP A 113 -3.90 -7.50 4.27
CA ASP A 113 -4.03 -8.17 2.98
C ASP A 113 -5.02 -7.40 2.07
N ASP A 114 -4.62 -7.14 0.83
CA ASP A 114 -5.44 -6.44 -0.17
C ASP A 114 -6.16 -7.45 -1.07
N VAL A 115 -7.12 -8.16 -0.48
CA VAL A 115 -7.96 -9.13 -1.19
C VAL A 115 -8.70 -8.44 -2.33
N GLY A 116 -8.62 -9.01 -3.53
CA GLY A 116 -9.13 -8.41 -4.76
C GLY A 116 -8.23 -7.35 -5.40
N MET A 117 -7.07 -7.05 -4.81
CA MET A 117 -6.04 -6.14 -5.35
C MET A 117 -6.56 -4.72 -5.68
N SER A 118 -7.19 -4.06 -4.71
CA SER A 118 -7.70 -2.71 -4.94
C SER A 118 -6.60 -1.65 -5.14
N SER A 119 -5.42 -1.88 -4.54
CA SER A 119 -4.33 -0.90 -4.46
C SER A 119 -2.92 -1.52 -4.52
N SER A 120 -2.83 -2.81 -4.84
CA SER A 120 -1.60 -3.60 -4.80
C SER A 120 -1.28 -4.23 -6.16
N GLN A 121 0.01 -4.54 -6.38
CA GLN A 121 0.51 -5.11 -7.63
C GLN A 121 0.26 -6.62 -7.73
N ASN A 122 -0.07 -7.27 -6.62
CA ASN A 122 -0.46 -8.67 -6.53
C ASN A 122 -1.41 -8.90 -5.34
N GLU A 123 -2.05 -10.07 -5.34
CA GLU A 123 -2.84 -10.59 -4.22
C GLU A 123 -1.96 -11.58 -3.44
N GLN A 124 -1.96 -11.52 -2.11
CA GLN A 124 -1.18 -12.42 -1.25
C GLN A 124 -1.98 -12.82 -0.02
N ASP A 125 -1.52 -13.91 0.61
CA ASP A 125 -2.11 -14.43 1.84
C ASP A 125 -1.06 -14.48 2.95
N SER A 126 -1.20 -13.59 3.94
CA SER A 126 -0.23 -13.48 5.03
C SER A 126 -0.25 -14.66 6.00
N ARG A 127 -1.22 -15.57 5.91
CA ARG A 127 -1.23 -16.79 6.75
C ARG A 127 -0.08 -17.73 6.43
N TYR A 128 0.46 -17.68 5.20
CA TYR A 128 1.69 -18.41 4.86
C TYR A 128 2.91 -17.92 5.65
N TRP A 129 2.97 -16.65 6.03
CA TRP A 129 4.02 -16.15 6.92
C TRP A 129 3.89 -16.74 8.32
N GLY A 130 2.67 -16.85 8.85
CA GLY A 130 2.41 -17.54 10.12
C GLY A 130 2.94 -18.98 10.10
N ARG A 131 2.61 -19.72 9.04
CA ARG A 131 3.04 -21.11 8.85
C ARG A 131 4.55 -21.23 8.64
N PHE A 132 5.15 -20.38 7.81
CA PHE A 132 6.59 -20.45 7.50
C PHE A 132 7.46 -19.98 8.66
N ALA A 133 7.04 -18.93 9.36
CA ALA A 133 7.77 -18.39 10.51
C ALA A 133 7.42 -19.09 11.83
N HIS A 134 6.48 -20.04 11.87
CA HIS A 134 6.02 -20.70 13.10
C HIS A 134 5.49 -19.72 14.16
N VAL A 135 4.74 -18.69 13.72
CA VAL A 135 4.19 -17.64 14.61
C VAL A 135 2.66 -17.66 14.61
N PRO A 136 2.01 -17.30 15.74
CA PRO A 136 0.56 -17.22 15.80
C PRO A 136 -0.02 -16.16 14.86
N VAL A 137 -1.17 -16.46 14.25
CA VAL A 137 -1.93 -15.51 13.41
C VAL A 137 -3.34 -15.33 13.95
N LEU A 138 -3.70 -14.08 14.28
CA LEU A 138 -5.06 -13.70 14.66
C LEU A 138 -5.81 -13.02 13.51
N GLU A 139 -7.10 -13.33 13.36
CA GLU A 139 -7.93 -12.88 12.22
C GLU A 139 -9.30 -12.34 12.69
N PRO A 140 -9.43 -11.02 12.93
CA PRO A 140 -10.69 -10.41 13.31
C PRO A 140 -11.69 -10.34 12.15
N ALA A 141 -12.97 -10.60 12.45
CA ALA A 141 -14.07 -10.52 11.48
C ALA A 141 -14.75 -9.15 11.39
N ASP A 142 -14.57 -8.29 12.41
CA ASP A 142 -15.11 -6.94 12.46
C ASP A 142 -14.24 -5.99 13.30
N SER A 143 -14.67 -4.73 13.45
CA SER A 143 -13.94 -3.72 14.23
C SER A 143 -13.86 -4.04 15.74
N GLN A 144 -14.86 -4.73 16.31
CA GLN A 144 -14.85 -5.09 17.73
C GLN A 144 -13.88 -6.24 18.01
N GLU A 145 -13.85 -7.24 17.14
CA GLU A 145 -12.84 -8.30 17.17
C GLU A 145 -11.45 -7.72 16.90
N ALA A 146 -11.29 -6.77 15.97
CA ALA A 146 -9.99 -6.15 15.70
C ALA A 146 -9.41 -5.47 16.96
N TYR A 147 -10.25 -4.74 17.71
CA TYR A 147 -9.88 -4.20 19.02
C TYR A 147 -9.51 -5.31 20.02
N ALA A 148 -10.40 -6.28 20.23
CA ALA A 148 -10.22 -7.30 21.27
C ALA A 148 -9.02 -8.23 20.99
N MET A 149 -8.85 -8.65 19.74
CA MET A 149 -7.76 -9.53 19.31
C MET A 149 -6.42 -8.82 19.31
N THR A 150 -6.37 -7.50 19.12
CA THR A 150 -5.12 -6.74 19.30
C THR A 150 -4.64 -6.79 20.74
N LEU A 151 -5.55 -6.62 21.73
CA LEU A 151 -5.21 -6.77 23.14
C LEU A 151 -4.75 -8.21 23.45
N ALA A 152 -5.50 -9.20 22.98
CA ALA A 152 -5.16 -10.61 23.15
C ALA A 152 -3.83 -10.98 22.47
N ALA A 153 -3.48 -10.35 21.34
CA ALA A 153 -2.22 -10.59 20.65
C ALA A 153 -1.01 -10.21 21.50
N PHE A 154 -1.07 -9.10 22.26
CA PHE A 154 0.01 -8.73 23.18
C PHE A 154 0.17 -9.75 24.31
N GLU A 155 -0.93 -10.17 24.93
CA GLU A 155 -0.91 -11.16 26.01
C GLU A 155 -0.40 -12.53 25.51
N LEU A 156 -0.85 -12.95 24.32
CA LEU A 156 -0.41 -14.16 23.67
C LEU A 156 1.09 -14.08 23.34
N SER A 157 1.54 -12.95 22.81
CA SER A 157 2.95 -12.71 22.48
C SER A 157 3.85 -12.83 23.71
N GLU A 158 3.46 -12.23 24.83
CA GLU A 158 4.22 -12.27 26.09
C GLU A 158 4.27 -13.66 26.69
N ARG A 159 3.13 -14.36 26.70
CA ARG A 159 3.03 -15.71 27.25
C ARG A 159 3.84 -16.72 26.43
N LEU A 160 3.78 -16.62 25.10
CA LEU A 160 4.50 -17.51 24.21
C LEU A 160 5.92 -17.04 23.93
N LYS A 161 6.33 -15.84 24.32
CA LYS A 161 7.61 -15.22 23.91
C LYS A 161 7.81 -15.29 22.39
N SER A 162 6.77 -14.99 21.64
CA SER A 162 6.74 -15.02 20.16
C SER A 162 6.09 -13.75 19.64
N PRO A 163 6.53 -13.17 18.51
CA PRO A 163 5.70 -12.19 17.83
C PRO A 163 4.37 -12.84 17.42
N VAL A 164 3.31 -12.03 17.35
CA VAL A 164 1.98 -12.44 16.88
C VAL A 164 1.60 -11.59 15.68
N ILE A 165 1.18 -12.24 14.61
CA ILE A 165 0.64 -11.57 13.43
C ILE A 165 -0.84 -11.31 13.67
N LEU A 166 -1.27 -10.05 13.53
CA LEU A 166 -2.67 -9.68 13.41
C LEU A 166 -2.96 -9.46 11.93
N ARG A 167 -3.59 -10.43 11.27
CA ARG A 167 -3.93 -10.32 9.85
C ARG A 167 -5.24 -9.55 9.72
N LEU A 168 -5.19 -8.47 8.96
CA LEU A 168 -6.33 -7.66 8.57
C LEU A 168 -6.57 -7.81 7.07
N THR A 169 -7.75 -7.41 6.59
CA THR A 169 -8.03 -7.28 5.17
C THR A 169 -8.59 -5.89 4.87
N THR A 170 -8.58 -5.46 3.60
CA THR A 170 -9.15 -4.17 3.17
C THR A 170 -10.53 -3.90 3.75
N ARG A 171 -11.40 -4.92 3.83
CA ARG A 171 -12.73 -4.85 4.44
C ARG A 171 -12.66 -4.45 5.93
N ILE A 172 -11.84 -5.13 6.73
CA ILE A 172 -11.70 -4.82 8.16
C ILE A 172 -11.11 -3.42 8.36
N CYS A 173 -10.07 -3.09 7.61
CA CYS A 173 -9.35 -1.83 7.74
C CYS A 173 -10.26 -0.61 7.59
N HIS A 174 -11.20 -0.64 6.63
CA HIS A 174 -11.98 0.55 6.24
C HIS A 174 -13.46 0.52 6.64
N VAL A 175 -14.05 -0.63 6.96
CA VAL A 175 -15.43 -0.70 7.45
C VAL A 175 -15.50 -0.24 8.91
N LYS A 176 -16.52 0.57 9.23
CA LYS A 176 -16.79 1.08 10.58
C LYS A 176 -17.89 0.31 11.29
N GLY A 177 -17.66 0.03 12.57
CA GLY A 177 -18.60 -0.59 13.47
C GLY A 177 -18.65 0.11 14.82
N VAL A 178 -19.62 -0.27 15.65
CA VAL A 178 -19.66 0.13 17.06
C VAL A 178 -18.62 -0.70 17.81
N VAL A 179 -17.70 -0.04 18.49
CA VAL A 179 -16.66 -0.66 19.33
C VAL A 179 -16.80 -0.16 20.76
N HIS A 180 -16.80 -1.12 21.69
CA HIS A 180 -16.71 -0.89 23.12
C HIS A 180 -15.23 -0.91 23.51
N THR A 181 -14.71 0.25 23.89
CA THR A 181 -13.31 0.44 24.27
C THR A 181 -13.15 0.41 25.79
N GLY A 182 -11.92 0.27 26.25
CA GLY A 182 -11.57 0.13 27.65
C GLY A 182 -10.76 1.31 28.17
N GLU A 183 -9.93 1.00 29.15
CA GLU A 183 -8.96 1.92 29.73
C GLU A 183 -7.55 1.45 29.38
N ARG A 184 -6.64 2.41 29.24
CA ARG A 184 -5.23 2.10 29.03
C ARG A 184 -4.62 1.51 30.29
N ILE A 185 -3.88 0.42 30.13
CA ILE A 185 -2.99 -0.10 31.17
C ILE A 185 -1.59 0.49 31.00
N GLU A 186 -0.90 0.69 32.12
CA GLU A 186 0.52 1.06 32.11
C GLU A 186 1.37 -0.16 32.40
N ILE A 187 2.34 -0.41 31.52
CA ILE A 187 3.32 -1.49 31.67
C ILE A 187 4.70 -0.87 31.67
N GLU A 188 5.46 -1.17 32.72
CA GLU A 188 6.85 -0.77 32.84
C GLU A 188 7.75 -1.82 32.16
N PRO A 189 8.62 -1.40 31.22
CA PRO A 189 9.57 -2.32 30.57
C PRO A 189 10.51 -2.95 31.59
N LYS A 190 10.80 -4.25 31.41
CA LYS A 190 11.69 -5.02 32.29
C LYS A 190 13.16 -4.61 32.19
N GLY A 191 13.54 -3.89 31.13
CA GLY A 191 14.91 -3.53 30.80
C GLY A 191 15.63 -4.58 29.96
N PHE A 192 16.75 -4.21 29.36
CA PHE A 192 17.55 -5.11 28.53
C PHE A 192 18.45 -6.01 29.38
N VAL A 193 18.29 -7.33 29.25
CA VAL A 193 19.21 -8.30 29.85
C VAL A 193 20.25 -8.73 28.81
N LYS A 194 21.52 -8.49 29.10
CA LYS A 194 22.63 -8.90 28.24
C LYS A 194 22.74 -10.43 28.20
N ASP A 195 22.25 -11.02 27.12
CA ASP A 195 22.44 -12.44 26.80
C ASP A 195 22.85 -12.62 25.32
N PRO A 196 24.16 -12.64 25.03
CA PRO A 196 24.64 -12.86 23.66
C PRO A 196 24.24 -14.22 23.08
N ARG A 197 24.02 -15.26 23.90
CA ARG A 197 23.58 -16.58 23.41
C ARG A 197 22.13 -16.54 22.93
N HIS A 198 21.31 -15.65 23.50
CA HIS A 198 19.94 -15.41 23.07
C HIS A 198 19.88 -14.45 21.88
N TRP A 199 20.59 -13.32 21.92
CA TRP A 199 20.35 -12.22 20.97
C TRP A 199 21.25 -12.20 19.74
N VAL A 200 22.39 -12.90 19.75
CA VAL A 200 23.32 -12.92 18.61
C VAL A 200 23.08 -14.19 17.78
N MET A 201 22.38 -14.08 16.66
CA MET A 201 21.96 -15.20 15.80
C MET A 201 23.05 -15.72 14.85
N VAL A 202 24.26 -15.91 15.39
CA VAL A 202 25.27 -16.73 14.71
C VAL A 202 24.88 -18.21 14.77
N PRO A 203 25.31 -19.07 13.82
CA PRO A 203 24.87 -20.47 13.77
C PRO A 203 25.06 -21.27 15.07
N GLY A 204 26.11 -20.99 15.86
CA GLY A 204 26.36 -21.64 17.15
C GLY A 204 25.32 -21.32 18.23
N ASN A 205 24.67 -20.15 18.14
CA ASN A 205 23.62 -19.70 19.06
C ASN A 205 22.22 -20.00 18.53
N ALA A 206 22.02 -19.94 17.20
CA ALA A 206 20.71 -20.16 16.58
C ALA A 206 20.27 -21.64 16.64
N LYS A 207 21.16 -22.60 16.31
CA LYS A 207 20.80 -24.03 16.28
C LYS A 207 20.22 -24.54 17.61
N PRO A 208 20.83 -24.25 18.78
CA PRO A 208 20.26 -24.67 20.07
C PRO A 208 18.90 -24.06 20.41
N ARG A 209 18.46 -22.99 19.72
CA ARG A 209 17.18 -22.33 19.96
C ARG A 209 16.02 -22.88 19.11
N LEU A 210 16.31 -23.66 18.07
CA LEU A 210 15.27 -24.27 17.23
C LEU A 210 14.28 -25.14 18.04
N PRO A 211 14.69 -25.96 19.03
CA PRO A 211 13.74 -26.66 19.89
C PRO A 211 12.76 -25.71 20.59
N SER A 212 13.24 -24.59 21.14
CA SER A 212 12.38 -23.58 21.78
C SER A 212 11.45 -22.84 20.81
N MET A 213 11.79 -22.78 19.52
CA MET A 213 10.85 -22.31 18.49
C MET A 213 9.68 -23.29 18.32
N PHE A 214 9.98 -24.59 18.17
CA PHE A 214 8.94 -25.61 18.04
C PHE A 214 8.12 -25.83 19.32
N GLU A 215 8.71 -25.64 20.50
CA GLU A 215 7.98 -25.63 21.78
C GLU A 215 6.94 -24.51 21.82
N ARG A 216 7.29 -23.31 21.32
CA ARG A 216 6.34 -22.19 21.22
C ARG A 216 5.24 -22.45 20.21
N GLU A 217 5.56 -23.06 19.06
CA GLU A 217 4.55 -23.49 18.09
C GLU A 217 3.58 -24.51 18.70
N ALA A 218 4.10 -25.52 19.41
CA ALA A 218 3.28 -26.52 20.09
C ALA A 218 2.37 -25.89 21.15
N ALA A 219 2.88 -24.92 21.91
CA ALA A 219 2.09 -24.15 22.87
C ALA A 219 1.01 -23.29 22.18
N ALA A 220 1.32 -22.66 21.05
CA ALA A 220 0.34 -21.93 20.24
C ALA A 220 -0.76 -22.85 19.68
N ARG A 221 -0.40 -24.07 19.27
CA ARG A 221 -1.37 -25.08 18.82
C ARG A 221 -2.29 -25.53 19.94
N ALA A 222 -1.76 -25.77 21.14
CA ALA A 222 -2.55 -26.09 22.32
C ALA A 222 -3.49 -24.94 22.69
N GLU A 223 -3.03 -23.70 22.56
CA GLU A 223 -3.86 -22.51 22.76
C GLU A 223 -5.01 -22.43 21.75
N ALA A 224 -4.74 -22.69 20.47
CA ALA A 224 -5.76 -22.64 19.41
C ALA A 224 -6.95 -23.57 19.70
N GLU A 225 -6.72 -24.71 20.37
CA GLU A 225 -7.77 -25.67 20.72
C GLU A 225 -8.72 -25.20 21.83
N VAL A 226 -8.29 -24.23 22.66
CA VAL A 226 -9.05 -23.82 23.86
C VAL A 226 -9.38 -22.33 23.90
N THR A 227 -8.78 -21.53 23.03
CA THR A 227 -8.97 -20.08 23.01
C THR A 227 -10.42 -19.71 22.69
N PRO A 228 -11.02 -18.74 23.42
CA PRO A 228 -12.37 -18.27 23.12
C PRO A 228 -12.46 -17.48 21.80
N LEU A 229 -11.31 -17.13 21.20
CA LEU A 229 -11.26 -16.49 19.89
C LEU A 229 -11.72 -17.43 18.77
N ASN A 230 -11.62 -18.75 18.99
CA ASN A 230 -12.15 -19.78 18.12
C ASN A 230 -13.50 -20.24 18.69
N PHE A 231 -14.58 -20.06 17.94
CA PHE A 231 -15.92 -20.36 18.46
C PHE A 231 -16.84 -20.93 17.38
N GLN A 232 -17.84 -21.68 17.84
CA GLN A 232 -18.88 -22.25 17.00
C GLN A 232 -20.19 -21.50 17.18
N VAL A 233 -20.82 -21.14 16.06
CA VAL A 233 -22.19 -20.67 16.00
C VAL A 233 -23.07 -21.88 15.69
N GLU A 234 -23.84 -22.34 16.68
CA GLU A 234 -24.75 -23.46 16.50
C GLU A 234 -26.04 -23.03 15.79
N ARG A 235 -26.50 -23.86 14.84
CA ARG A 235 -27.78 -23.68 14.14
C ARG A 235 -28.41 -25.04 13.78
N SER A 236 -29.64 -24.99 13.30
CA SER A 236 -30.45 -26.18 13.00
C SER A 236 -30.13 -26.83 11.65
N ASP A 237 -29.70 -26.07 10.63
CA ASP A 237 -29.45 -26.64 9.29
C ASP A 237 -28.06 -27.29 9.20
N ARG A 238 -28.00 -28.59 9.51
CA ARG A 238 -26.74 -29.37 9.53
C ARG A 238 -26.30 -29.90 8.16
N ARG A 239 -27.02 -29.58 7.07
CA ARG A 239 -26.68 -30.05 5.72
C ARG A 239 -25.32 -29.54 5.26
N ILE A 240 -24.95 -28.33 5.69
CA ILE A 240 -23.65 -27.73 5.43
C ILE A 240 -23.17 -26.95 6.65
N GLY A 241 -21.92 -27.16 7.06
CA GLY A 241 -21.22 -26.37 8.06
C GLY A 241 -20.08 -25.60 7.43
N PHE A 242 -19.86 -24.37 7.89
CA PHE A 242 -18.82 -23.49 7.36
C PHE A 242 -17.66 -23.36 8.33
N VAL A 243 -16.42 -23.41 7.85
CA VAL A 243 -15.22 -23.04 8.61
C VAL A 243 -14.63 -21.78 7.99
N THR A 244 -14.42 -20.73 8.78
CA THR A 244 -14.13 -19.38 8.25
C THR A 244 -13.25 -18.58 9.21
N SER A 245 -12.53 -17.59 8.68
CA SER A 245 -11.77 -16.58 9.44
C SER A 245 -11.94 -15.20 8.81
N GLY A 246 -11.67 -14.14 9.59
CA GLY A 246 -11.76 -12.78 9.07
C GLY A 246 -13.18 -12.39 8.58
N PRO A 247 -13.28 -11.47 7.60
CA PRO A 247 -14.58 -10.97 7.11
C PRO A 247 -15.49 -12.03 6.49
N THR A 248 -14.95 -13.16 6.01
CA THR A 248 -15.78 -14.21 5.41
C THR A 248 -16.78 -14.79 6.40
N PHE A 249 -16.52 -14.66 7.70
CA PHE A 249 -17.49 -15.02 8.74
C PHE A 249 -18.77 -14.20 8.59
N MET A 250 -18.66 -12.90 8.37
CA MET A 250 -19.80 -12.00 8.20
C MET A 250 -20.57 -12.34 6.91
N HIS A 251 -19.85 -12.61 5.82
CA HIS A 251 -20.46 -13.00 4.54
C HIS A 251 -21.21 -14.34 4.63
N VAL A 252 -20.65 -15.33 5.33
CA VAL A 252 -21.34 -16.61 5.58
C VAL A 252 -22.58 -16.40 6.45
N ARG A 253 -22.50 -15.58 7.51
CA ARG A 253 -23.64 -15.29 8.39
C ARG A 253 -24.78 -14.58 7.68
N GLU A 254 -24.46 -13.75 6.68
CA GLU A 254 -25.43 -13.07 5.82
C GLU A 254 -26.08 -14.04 4.82
N ALA A 255 -25.28 -14.82 4.09
CA ALA A 255 -25.75 -15.74 3.05
C ALA A 255 -26.47 -16.98 3.61
N PHE A 256 -26.03 -17.50 4.77
CA PHE A 256 -26.54 -18.74 5.37
C PHE A 256 -26.81 -18.57 6.87
N PRO A 257 -27.83 -17.78 7.27
CA PRO A 257 -28.07 -17.43 8.66
C PRO A 257 -28.39 -18.63 9.57
N ASP A 258 -28.91 -19.71 8.98
CA ASP A 258 -29.35 -20.93 9.65
C ASP A 258 -28.34 -22.08 9.60
N ALA A 259 -27.15 -21.87 9.02
CA ALA A 259 -26.11 -22.88 8.97
C ALA A 259 -25.12 -22.77 10.16
N PRO A 260 -24.61 -23.89 10.68
CA PRO A 260 -23.53 -23.91 11.66
C PRO A 260 -22.24 -23.31 11.07
N VAL A 261 -21.51 -22.56 11.91
CA VAL A 261 -20.25 -21.93 11.51
C VAL A 261 -19.20 -22.13 12.59
N PHE A 262 -18.00 -22.57 12.23
CA PHE A 262 -16.81 -22.55 13.08
C PHE A 262 -15.94 -21.35 12.66
N LYS A 263 -15.87 -20.34 13.53
CA LYS A 263 -15.09 -19.13 13.31
C LYS A 263 -13.72 -19.29 13.95
N LEU A 264 -12.66 -19.09 13.16
CA LEU A 264 -11.28 -19.02 13.62
C LEU A 264 -10.86 -17.57 13.89
N GLY A 265 -10.53 -17.27 15.15
CA GLY A 265 -9.84 -16.06 15.58
C GLY A 265 -8.34 -16.26 15.73
N LEU A 266 -7.87 -17.44 16.14
CA LEU A 266 -6.49 -17.89 16.03
C LEU A 266 -6.44 -19.00 14.98
N SER A 267 -5.98 -18.66 13.77
CA SER A 267 -6.07 -19.53 12.59
C SER A 267 -4.78 -20.28 12.25
N CYS A 268 -3.64 -19.76 12.71
CA CYS A 268 -2.35 -20.43 12.60
C CYS A 268 -1.68 -20.46 13.98
N PRO A 269 -1.35 -21.64 14.53
CA PRO A 269 -1.72 -22.98 14.04
C PRO A 269 -3.24 -23.27 14.09
N PRO A 270 -3.79 -24.12 13.20
CA PRO A 270 -5.21 -24.45 13.21
C PRO A 270 -5.59 -25.44 14.33
N PRO A 271 -6.78 -25.31 14.94
CA PRO A 271 -7.28 -26.20 15.99
C PRO A 271 -7.93 -27.47 15.42
N LEU A 272 -7.11 -28.39 14.92
CA LEU A 272 -7.55 -29.57 14.18
C LEU A 272 -8.51 -30.48 14.98
N GLU A 273 -8.37 -30.61 16.30
CA GLU A 273 -9.28 -31.44 17.09
C GLU A 273 -10.66 -30.79 17.23
N SER A 274 -10.70 -29.47 17.43
CA SER A 274 -11.94 -28.70 17.45
C SER A 274 -12.64 -28.72 16.09
N LEU A 275 -11.88 -28.59 14.99
CA LEU A 275 -12.40 -28.69 13.63
C LEU A 275 -12.93 -30.09 13.32
N ARG A 276 -12.28 -31.15 13.81
CA ARG A 276 -12.78 -32.53 13.66
C ARG A 276 -14.09 -32.73 14.40
N ARG A 277 -14.22 -32.19 15.62
CA ARG A 277 -15.48 -32.23 16.37
C ARG A 277 -16.60 -31.49 15.63
N PHE A 278 -16.31 -30.30 15.09
CA PHE A 278 -17.27 -29.54 14.29
C PHE A 278 -17.70 -30.31 13.03
N ALA A 279 -16.75 -30.85 12.28
CA ALA A 279 -17.01 -31.61 11.06
C ALA A 279 -17.93 -32.82 11.30
N ALA A 280 -17.84 -33.46 12.47
CA ALA A 280 -18.71 -34.57 12.83
C ALA A 280 -20.17 -34.17 13.11
N THR A 281 -20.48 -32.87 13.20
CA THR A 281 -21.83 -32.37 13.49
C THR A 281 -22.64 -31.98 12.25
N VAL A 282 -22.03 -32.00 11.06
CA VAL A 282 -22.63 -31.56 9.80
C VAL A 282 -22.42 -32.60 8.70
N ASP A 283 -23.30 -32.62 7.70
CA ASP A 283 -23.22 -33.58 6.59
C ASP A 283 -22.09 -33.24 5.61
N THR A 284 -21.78 -31.94 5.45
CA THR A 284 -20.76 -31.43 4.54
C THR A 284 -20.07 -30.22 5.15
N VAL A 285 -18.74 -30.16 5.08
CA VAL A 285 -17.94 -29.02 5.54
C VAL A 285 -17.48 -28.22 4.33
N LEU A 286 -17.68 -26.89 4.36
CA LEU A 286 -17.08 -25.96 3.41
C LEU A 286 -16.13 -25.00 4.14
N VAL A 287 -14.86 -24.99 3.73
CA VAL A 287 -13.86 -24.04 4.20
C VAL A 287 -13.96 -22.77 3.36
N VAL A 288 -14.32 -21.67 4.01
CA VAL A 288 -14.49 -20.35 3.42
C VAL A 288 -13.33 -19.45 3.84
N GLU A 289 -12.22 -19.62 3.15
CA GLU A 289 -11.01 -18.81 3.32
C GLU A 289 -10.70 -18.01 2.05
N GLU A 290 -10.30 -16.75 2.20
CA GLU A 290 -9.94 -15.89 1.05
C GLU A 290 -8.61 -16.31 0.44
N THR A 291 -8.45 -16.06 -0.87
CA THR A 291 -7.24 -16.33 -1.66
C THR A 291 -6.80 -17.81 -1.69
N GLU A 292 -6.01 -18.28 -0.74
CA GLU A 292 -5.33 -19.59 -0.79
C GLU A 292 -5.97 -20.68 0.10
N PRO A 293 -5.87 -21.98 -0.26
CA PRO A 293 -6.46 -23.10 0.47
C PRO A 293 -5.60 -23.56 1.67
N LEU A 294 -5.15 -22.65 2.53
CA LEU A 294 -4.22 -23.01 3.60
C LEU A 294 -4.87 -23.91 4.65
N LEU A 295 -6.01 -23.47 5.20
CA LEU A 295 -6.74 -24.21 6.22
C LEU A 295 -7.37 -25.48 5.63
N GLU A 296 -7.93 -25.39 4.43
CA GLU A 296 -8.45 -26.52 3.67
C GLU A 296 -7.38 -27.62 3.55
N THR A 297 -6.15 -27.24 3.18
CA THR A 297 -5.02 -28.17 3.07
C THR A 297 -4.69 -28.82 4.42
N GLU A 298 -4.61 -28.04 5.50
CA GLU A 298 -4.31 -28.57 6.84
C GLU A 298 -5.42 -29.52 7.34
N MET A 299 -6.69 -29.18 7.10
CA MET A 299 -7.83 -30.04 7.45
C MET A 299 -7.81 -31.36 6.67
N LYS A 300 -7.61 -31.30 5.35
CA LYS A 300 -7.51 -32.50 4.50
C LYS A 300 -6.32 -33.38 4.90
N ALA A 301 -5.16 -32.77 5.19
CA ALA A 301 -3.99 -33.49 5.67
C ALA A 301 -4.23 -34.17 7.02
N ALA A 302 -5.08 -33.59 7.88
CA ALA A 302 -5.51 -34.18 9.14
C ALA A 302 -6.63 -35.24 9.01
N GLY A 303 -7.01 -35.61 7.77
CA GLY A 303 -8.06 -36.59 7.48
C GLY A 303 -9.49 -36.08 7.67
N ILE A 304 -9.69 -34.76 7.72
CA ILE A 304 -11.02 -34.15 7.81
C ILE A 304 -11.53 -33.91 6.38
N ALA A 305 -12.65 -34.54 6.03
CA ALA A 305 -13.28 -34.34 4.72
C ALA A 305 -13.93 -32.94 4.65
N CYS A 306 -13.56 -32.15 3.65
CA CYS A 306 -14.14 -30.83 3.40
C CYS A 306 -14.03 -30.41 1.92
N HIS A 307 -14.91 -29.51 1.53
CA HIS A 307 -14.80 -28.69 0.33
C HIS A 307 -14.17 -27.33 0.66
N GLY A 308 -13.69 -26.62 -0.36
CA GLY A 308 -13.15 -25.28 -0.26
C GLY A 308 -12.98 -24.71 -1.68
N LYS A 309 -11.74 -24.63 -2.16
CA LYS A 309 -11.39 -24.07 -3.47
C LYS A 309 -11.77 -24.93 -4.68
N ASP A 310 -12.25 -26.15 -4.46
CA ASP A 310 -12.94 -26.94 -5.49
C ASP A 310 -14.34 -26.39 -5.82
N VAL A 311 -14.91 -25.56 -4.92
CA VAL A 311 -16.23 -24.94 -5.04
C VAL A 311 -16.15 -23.41 -5.08
N LEU A 312 -15.18 -22.83 -4.38
CA LEU A 312 -14.99 -21.38 -4.20
C LEU A 312 -13.79 -20.86 -5.02
N PRO A 313 -13.81 -19.60 -5.48
CA PRO A 313 -12.68 -19.03 -6.21
C PRO A 313 -11.44 -18.83 -5.33
N ARG A 314 -10.28 -18.78 -5.98
CA ARG A 314 -8.97 -18.45 -5.38
C ARG A 314 -8.62 -16.95 -5.45
N ILE A 315 -9.52 -16.12 -5.96
CA ILE A 315 -9.28 -14.70 -6.20
C ILE A 315 -10.44 -13.88 -5.65
N GLY A 316 -10.11 -12.69 -5.15
CA GLY A 316 -11.11 -11.73 -4.69
C GLY A 316 -11.83 -12.14 -3.42
N GLU A 317 -12.75 -11.27 -3.00
CA GLU A 317 -13.52 -11.45 -1.78
C GLU A 317 -14.59 -12.54 -1.94
N LEU A 318 -14.85 -13.28 -0.87
CA LEU A 318 -15.91 -14.30 -0.83
C LEU A 318 -17.21 -13.72 -0.28
N ALA A 319 -17.75 -12.71 -0.98
CA ALA A 319 -19.00 -12.04 -0.65
C ALA A 319 -20.24 -12.92 -0.93
N PRO A 320 -21.45 -12.56 -0.44
CA PRO A 320 -22.66 -13.38 -0.58
C PRO A 320 -23.01 -13.75 -2.03
N ASP A 321 -22.79 -12.83 -2.97
CA ASP A 321 -23.00 -13.05 -4.41
C ASP A 321 -22.04 -14.08 -5.03
N VAL A 322 -20.91 -14.37 -4.37
CA VAL A 322 -20.00 -15.46 -4.70
C VAL A 322 -20.38 -16.74 -3.96
N LEU A 323 -20.72 -16.64 -2.67
CA LEU A 323 -20.98 -17.79 -1.79
C LEU A 323 -22.30 -18.51 -2.13
N GLU A 324 -23.40 -17.77 -2.30
CA GLU A 324 -24.73 -18.37 -2.52
C GLU A 324 -24.79 -19.26 -3.76
N PRO A 325 -24.34 -18.80 -4.95
CA PRO A 325 -24.34 -19.64 -6.14
C PRO A 325 -23.44 -20.88 -5.98
N ALA A 326 -22.30 -20.75 -5.30
CA ALA A 326 -21.36 -21.85 -5.12
C ALA A 326 -21.94 -22.96 -4.24
N VAL A 327 -22.55 -22.60 -3.12
CA VAL A 327 -23.18 -23.56 -2.19
C VAL A 327 -24.43 -24.20 -2.79
N ARG A 328 -25.26 -23.45 -3.51
CA ARG A 328 -26.43 -24.02 -4.21
C ARG A 328 -26.01 -25.09 -5.22
N ARG A 329 -24.96 -24.83 -6.01
CA ARG A 329 -24.39 -25.84 -6.93
C ARG A 329 -23.86 -27.06 -6.19
N LEU A 330 -23.14 -26.86 -5.08
CA LEU A 330 -22.65 -27.96 -4.23
C LEU A 330 -23.78 -28.85 -3.70
N ARG A 331 -24.95 -28.27 -3.42
CA ARG A 331 -26.17 -28.98 -2.99
C ARG A 331 -26.99 -29.59 -4.14
N GLY A 332 -26.54 -29.45 -5.39
CA GLY A 332 -27.27 -29.92 -6.57
C GLY A 332 -28.51 -29.09 -6.90
N GLU A 333 -28.60 -27.86 -6.38
CA GLU A 333 -29.71 -26.95 -6.66
C GLU A 333 -29.51 -26.22 -7.98
N VAL A 334 -30.62 -25.90 -8.66
CA VAL A 334 -30.60 -25.11 -9.89
C VAL A 334 -30.27 -23.67 -9.54
N VAL A 335 -29.10 -23.22 -9.99
CA VAL A 335 -28.69 -21.82 -9.91
C VAL A 335 -29.04 -21.15 -11.24
N PRO A 336 -29.89 -20.11 -11.26
CA PRO A 336 -30.08 -19.32 -12.45
C PRO A 336 -28.73 -18.74 -12.86
N GLU A 337 -28.31 -18.97 -14.10
CA GLU A 337 -27.14 -18.27 -14.63
C GLU A 337 -27.41 -16.76 -14.54
N PRO A 338 -26.48 -15.97 -13.96
CA PRO A 338 -26.66 -14.54 -13.87
C PRO A 338 -26.90 -14.00 -15.28
N GLU A 339 -27.99 -13.25 -15.45
CA GLU A 339 -28.30 -12.62 -16.72
C GLU A 339 -27.12 -11.69 -17.05
N HIS A 340 -26.38 -12.04 -18.10
CA HIS A 340 -25.18 -11.32 -18.48
C HIS A 340 -25.62 -9.99 -19.08
N VAL A 341 -25.88 -9.00 -18.21
CA VAL A 341 -26.10 -7.62 -18.63
C VAL A 341 -24.77 -7.18 -19.24
N PRO A 342 -24.70 -6.93 -20.57
CA PRO A 342 -23.48 -6.44 -21.18
C PRO A 342 -23.05 -5.22 -20.41
N ALA A 343 -21.80 -5.20 -19.93
CA ALA A 343 -21.27 -4.05 -19.21
C ALA A 343 -21.62 -2.80 -20.00
N GLN A 344 -22.35 -1.88 -19.37
CA GLN A 344 -22.69 -0.62 -20.00
C GLN A 344 -21.38 -0.02 -20.51
N GLN A 345 -21.32 0.44 -21.77
CA GLN A 345 -20.14 1.13 -22.28
C GLN A 345 -20.02 2.48 -21.56
N VAL A 346 -19.56 2.45 -20.32
CA VAL A 346 -19.18 3.62 -19.55
C VAL A 346 -17.86 4.09 -20.12
N PHE A 347 -17.72 5.41 -20.28
CA PHE A 347 -16.43 5.98 -20.66
C PHE A 347 -15.37 5.51 -19.65
N PRO A 348 -14.26 4.88 -20.11
CA PRO A 348 -13.24 4.38 -19.21
C PRO A 348 -12.70 5.53 -18.38
N ARG A 349 -12.60 5.33 -17.06
CA ARG A 349 -11.98 6.28 -16.13
C ARG A 349 -10.63 5.71 -15.68
N PRO A 350 -9.60 5.71 -16.56
CA PRO A 350 -8.30 5.22 -16.15
C PRO A 350 -7.75 6.11 -15.02
N PRO A 351 -6.97 5.54 -14.10
CA PRO A 351 -6.20 6.31 -13.14
C PRO A 351 -5.36 7.38 -13.86
N THR A 352 -5.46 8.64 -13.43
CA THR A 352 -4.76 9.78 -14.04
C THR A 352 -4.10 10.64 -12.97
N MET A 353 -3.06 11.38 -13.37
CA MET A 353 -2.38 12.33 -12.48
C MET A 353 -3.29 13.52 -12.13
N CYS A 354 -3.03 14.15 -10.98
CA CYS A 354 -3.73 15.35 -10.54
C CYS A 354 -3.52 16.54 -11.49
N VAL A 355 -4.44 17.51 -11.45
CA VAL A 355 -4.24 18.81 -12.10
C VAL A 355 -2.93 19.42 -11.60
N ALA A 356 -2.07 19.86 -12.54
CA ALA A 356 -0.75 20.41 -12.26
C ALA A 356 0.24 19.49 -11.54
N CYS A 357 0.02 18.18 -11.53
CA CYS A 357 1.00 17.25 -10.95
C CYS A 357 2.40 17.49 -11.55
N PRO A 358 3.48 17.56 -10.74
CA PRO A 358 4.83 17.77 -11.25
C PRO A 358 5.30 16.67 -12.20
N HIS A 359 4.70 15.47 -12.14
CA HIS A 359 5.01 14.37 -13.04
C HIS A 359 4.43 14.55 -14.46
N LEU A 360 3.48 15.48 -14.70
CA LEU A 360 2.93 15.72 -16.03
C LEU A 360 4.04 16.14 -17.02
N GLY A 361 4.93 17.05 -16.62
CA GLY A 361 6.03 17.49 -17.46
C GLY A 361 7.07 16.40 -17.72
N VAL A 362 7.31 15.56 -16.71
CA VAL A 362 8.18 14.38 -16.83
C VAL A 362 7.66 13.42 -17.90
N TYR A 363 6.41 12.98 -17.81
CA TYR A 363 5.89 12.00 -18.76
C TYR A 363 5.59 12.60 -20.14
N TYR A 364 5.25 13.89 -20.19
CA TYR A 364 5.21 14.61 -21.47
C TYR A 364 6.59 14.55 -22.15
N THR A 365 7.69 14.89 -21.46
CA THR A 365 9.03 14.85 -22.07
C THR A 365 9.52 13.42 -22.39
N LEU A 366 9.26 12.43 -21.53
CA LEU A 366 9.58 11.03 -21.78
C LEU A 366 8.84 10.48 -23.01
N SER A 367 7.56 10.82 -23.21
CA SER A 367 6.78 10.39 -24.39
C SER A 367 7.35 10.89 -25.73
N GLN A 368 8.16 11.96 -25.70
CA GLN A 368 8.83 12.50 -26.89
C GLN A 368 10.17 11.80 -27.19
N MET A 369 10.68 10.97 -26.27
CA MET A 369 11.89 10.19 -26.48
C MET A 369 11.61 9.01 -27.42
N ARG A 370 12.63 8.56 -28.13
CA ARG A 370 12.58 7.40 -29.05
C ARG A 370 13.73 6.47 -28.70
N ASN A 371 13.54 5.17 -28.94
CA ASN A 371 14.54 4.14 -28.63
C ASN A 371 14.98 4.18 -27.16
N VAL A 372 14.01 4.31 -26.25
CA VAL A 372 14.24 4.27 -24.80
C VAL A 372 13.44 3.13 -24.21
N ILE A 373 13.99 2.48 -23.20
CA ILE A 373 13.32 1.55 -22.29
C ILE A 373 13.20 2.28 -20.95
N ILE A 374 11.99 2.39 -20.42
CA ILE A 374 11.66 3.12 -19.21
C ILE A 374 11.26 2.12 -18.13
N SER A 375 12.21 1.83 -17.24
CA SER A 375 11.99 1.01 -16.05
C SER A 375 11.36 1.85 -14.94
N GLY A 376 10.06 1.65 -14.71
CA GLY A 376 9.29 2.34 -13.69
C GLY A 376 9.25 1.64 -12.35
N ASP A 377 8.81 2.38 -11.35
CA ASP A 377 8.53 1.91 -9.99
C ASP A 377 7.05 2.14 -9.64
N ILE A 378 6.61 1.69 -8.46
CA ILE A 378 5.23 1.92 -7.99
C ILE A 378 5.07 3.29 -7.32
N GLY A 379 4.15 4.11 -7.83
CA GLY A 379 3.89 5.45 -7.33
C GLY A 379 2.94 6.24 -8.23
N CYS A 380 2.72 7.52 -7.93
CA CYS A 380 1.95 8.40 -8.82
C CYS A 380 2.56 8.47 -10.24
N TYR A 381 3.86 8.20 -10.35
CA TYR A 381 4.58 8.14 -11.61
C TYR A 381 4.28 6.85 -12.41
N THR A 382 3.78 5.77 -11.80
CA THR A 382 3.26 4.60 -12.55
C THR A 382 2.15 4.98 -13.53
N LEU A 383 1.38 6.04 -13.23
CA LEU A 383 0.31 6.56 -14.07
C LEU A 383 0.80 7.05 -15.45
N GLY A 384 2.11 7.27 -15.61
CA GLY A 384 2.74 7.55 -16.90
C GLY A 384 2.67 6.41 -17.91
N ALA A 385 2.34 5.19 -17.48
CA ALA A 385 2.08 4.05 -18.35
C ALA A 385 0.81 4.22 -19.19
N GLY A 386 -0.14 5.04 -18.72
CA GLY A 386 -1.43 5.27 -19.38
C GLY A 386 -1.40 6.37 -20.45
N HIS A 387 -2.55 6.55 -21.10
CA HIS A 387 -2.77 7.66 -22.03
C HIS A 387 -2.72 9.01 -21.28
N PRO A 388 -2.11 10.08 -21.85
CA PRO A 388 -1.63 10.18 -23.24
C PRO A 388 -0.19 9.72 -23.49
N TRP A 389 0.58 9.38 -22.46
CA TRP A 389 2.03 9.26 -22.61
C TRP A 389 2.49 7.89 -23.06
N ASN A 390 1.89 6.81 -22.53
CA ASN A 390 2.36 5.43 -22.73
C ASN A 390 3.88 5.31 -22.55
N ALA A 391 4.42 5.97 -21.51
CA ALA A 391 5.85 6.23 -21.33
C ALA A 391 6.41 5.54 -20.07
N LEU A 392 6.05 4.28 -19.88
CA LEU A 392 6.57 3.39 -18.85
C LEU A 392 6.48 1.95 -19.37
N ASP A 393 7.59 1.23 -19.43
CA ASP A 393 7.63 -0.12 -20.02
C ASP A 393 7.49 -1.23 -18.96
N THR A 394 7.94 -0.97 -17.74
CA THR A 394 7.84 -1.94 -16.62
C THR A 394 7.52 -1.26 -15.29
N CYS A 395 6.86 -1.98 -14.40
CA CYS A 395 6.69 -1.64 -12.99
C CYS A 395 6.49 -2.96 -12.22
N ILE A 396 7.40 -3.28 -11.29
CA ILE A 396 7.40 -4.58 -10.60
C ILE A 396 6.97 -4.41 -9.13
N SER A 397 7.80 -3.75 -8.33
CA SER A 397 7.57 -3.51 -6.92
C SER A 397 8.29 -2.24 -6.49
N MET A 398 8.00 -1.79 -5.27
CA MET A 398 8.63 -0.61 -4.68
C MET A 398 10.16 -0.75 -4.61
N GLY A 399 10.87 0.19 -5.23
CA GLY A 399 12.34 0.23 -5.30
C GLY A 399 12.96 -0.62 -6.42
N ALA A 400 12.16 -1.32 -7.24
CA ALA A 400 12.67 -2.24 -8.26
C ALA A 400 13.17 -1.55 -9.54
N SER A 401 12.79 -0.30 -9.79
CA SER A 401 13.07 0.42 -11.05
C SER A 401 14.55 0.40 -11.44
N MET A 402 15.44 0.72 -10.49
CA MET A 402 16.88 0.81 -10.74
C MET A 402 17.55 -0.56 -10.95
N GLY A 403 17.24 -1.56 -10.11
CA GLY A 403 17.78 -2.91 -10.30
C GLY A 403 17.33 -3.54 -11.63
N THR A 404 16.07 -3.32 -11.99
CA THR A 404 15.51 -3.76 -13.28
C THR A 404 16.21 -3.06 -14.44
N ALA A 405 16.43 -1.75 -14.35
CA ALA A 405 17.16 -0.98 -15.35
C ALA A 405 18.61 -1.46 -15.53
N LEU A 406 19.31 -1.75 -14.43
CA LEU A 406 20.66 -2.34 -14.49
C LEU A 406 20.65 -3.69 -15.19
N GLY A 407 19.70 -4.56 -14.85
CA GLY A 407 19.54 -5.86 -15.51
C GLY A 407 19.27 -5.73 -17.01
N MET A 408 18.39 -4.79 -17.41
CA MET A 408 18.13 -4.47 -18.82
C MET A 408 19.38 -3.96 -19.54
N ASP A 409 20.19 -3.10 -18.91
CA ASP A 409 21.46 -2.61 -19.45
C ASP A 409 22.47 -3.74 -19.65
N LYS A 410 22.70 -4.57 -18.62
CA LYS A 410 23.65 -5.70 -18.70
C LYS A 410 23.18 -6.81 -19.64
N GLY A 411 21.88 -6.96 -19.82
CA GLY A 411 21.26 -7.97 -20.68
C GLY A 411 21.09 -7.57 -22.14
N ARG A 412 21.46 -6.35 -22.56
CA ARG A 412 21.23 -5.89 -23.95
C ARG A 412 21.95 -6.79 -24.96
N GLY A 413 21.22 -7.21 -25.99
CA GLY A 413 21.76 -7.84 -27.19
C GLY A 413 21.77 -6.89 -28.39
N LYS A 414 22.09 -7.41 -29.58
CA LYS A 414 22.11 -6.63 -30.85
C LYS A 414 20.79 -5.91 -31.16
N VAL A 415 19.66 -6.50 -30.77
CA VAL A 415 18.32 -5.91 -31.00
C VAL A 415 18.10 -4.62 -30.22
N ASP A 416 18.76 -4.48 -29.07
CA ASP A 416 18.59 -3.37 -28.14
C ASP A 416 19.85 -2.49 -28.04
N GLU A 417 20.85 -2.70 -28.88
CA GLU A 417 22.15 -2.02 -28.81
C GLU A 417 22.03 -0.48 -28.84
N ASN A 418 21.02 0.02 -29.55
CA ASN A 418 20.75 1.45 -29.71
C ASN A 418 19.68 1.97 -28.74
N LYS A 419 19.13 1.11 -27.87
CA LYS A 419 18.13 1.53 -26.88
C LYS A 419 18.81 2.09 -25.65
N LYS A 420 18.30 3.22 -25.17
CA LYS A 420 18.70 3.84 -23.90
C LYS A 420 17.86 3.25 -22.78
N VAL A 421 18.40 3.18 -21.56
CA VAL A 421 17.62 2.75 -20.38
C VAL A 421 17.51 3.90 -19.40
N VAL A 422 16.27 4.19 -19.01
CA VAL A 422 15.91 5.18 -18.00
C VAL A 422 15.23 4.46 -16.85
N ALA A 423 15.63 4.76 -15.62
CA ALA A 423 14.91 4.34 -14.41
C ALA A 423 14.12 5.53 -13.86
N VAL A 424 12.83 5.36 -13.55
CA VAL A 424 12.00 6.42 -12.94
C VAL A 424 11.58 5.99 -11.54
N ILE A 425 11.89 6.82 -10.54
CA ILE A 425 11.63 6.53 -9.13
C ILE A 425 11.20 7.80 -8.38
N GLY A 426 10.28 7.68 -7.42
CA GLY A 426 9.93 8.77 -6.51
C GLY A 426 10.93 8.94 -5.36
N ASP A 427 10.94 10.10 -4.73
CA ASP A 427 11.75 10.40 -3.53
C ASP A 427 11.61 9.39 -2.39
N SER A 428 10.39 9.13 -1.94
CA SER A 428 10.10 8.19 -0.84
C SER A 428 10.51 6.77 -1.20
N THR A 429 10.21 6.34 -2.43
CA THR A 429 10.63 5.05 -2.98
C THR A 429 12.16 4.93 -3.08
N PHE A 430 12.85 6.03 -3.38
CA PHE A 430 14.30 6.09 -3.40
C PHE A 430 14.90 5.79 -2.02
N MET A 431 14.34 6.38 -0.96
CA MET A 431 14.77 6.11 0.42
C MET A 431 14.31 4.75 0.95
N HIS A 432 13.21 4.21 0.42
CA HIS A 432 12.68 2.90 0.80
C HIS A 432 13.65 1.77 0.44
N MET A 433 13.97 1.62 -0.85
CA MET A 433 14.90 0.61 -1.38
C MET A 433 15.69 1.05 -2.62
N GLY A 434 15.50 2.28 -3.10
CA GLY A 434 16.19 2.77 -4.30
C GLY A 434 17.67 3.10 -4.09
N MET A 435 18.09 3.49 -2.89
CA MET A 435 19.50 3.77 -2.58
C MET A 435 20.41 2.57 -2.89
N GLN A 436 19.94 1.37 -2.54
CA GLN A 436 20.63 0.10 -2.83
C GLN A 436 20.72 -0.13 -4.34
N GLY A 437 19.65 0.16 -5.08
CA GLY A 437 19.63 0.07 -6.54
C GLY A 437 20.62 1.03 -7.21
N LEU A 438 20.71 2.28 -6.73
CA LEU A 438 21.69 3.24 -7.26
C LEU A 438 23.12 2.82 -6.94
N LEU A 439 23.38 2.35 -5.72
CA LEU A 439 24.69 1.82 -5.31
C LEU A 439 25.12 0.66 -6.21
N ASP A 440 24.20 -0.24 -6.56
CA ASP A 440 24.51 -1.38 -7.43
C ASP A 440 24.78 -0.94 -8.88
N ILE A 441 24.05 0.07 -9.39
CA ILE A 441 24.31 0.68 -10.70
C ILE A 441 25.71 1.28 -10.76
N THR A 442 26.10 2.09 -9.77
CA THR A 442 27.41 2.77 -9.77
C THR A 442 28.55 1.77 -9.59
N TRP A 443 28.39 0.81 -8.67
CA TRP A 443 29.36 -0.26 -8.43
C TRP A 443 29.61 -1.11 -9.69
N ASN A 444 28.53 -1.50 -10.38
CA ASN A 444 28.61 -2.34 -11.59
C ASN A 444 28.75 -1.56 -12.90
N ARG A 445 29.00 -0.24 -12.84
CA ARG A 445 29.17 0.63 -14.02
C ARG A 445 28.00 0.49 -15.02
N GLY A 446 26.76 0.59 -14.53
CA GLY A 446 25.56 0.54 -15.36
C GLY A 446 25.43 1.78 -16.25
N ASN A 447 24.99 1.59 -17.50
CA ASN A 447 24.65 2.69 -18.40
C ASN A 447 23.14 2.97 -18.31
N VAL A 448 22.77 3.65 -17.22
CA VAL A 448 21.39 3.97 -16.82
C VAL A 448 21.31 5.45 -16.43
N THR A 449 20.33 6.16 -17.00
CA THR A 449 19.93 7.49 -16.52
C THR A 449 18.79 7.33 -15.52
N VAL A 450 18.98 7.79 -14.29
CA VAL A 450 17.96 7.75 -13.23
C VAL A 450 17.22 9.09 -13.18
N LEU A 451 15.90 9.02 -13.17
CA LEU A 451 15.02 10.16 -12.97
C LEU A 451 14.36 10.04 -11.59
N LEU A 452 14.88 10.83 -10.63
CA LEU A 452 14.42 10.88 -9.25
C LEU A 452 13.42 12.01 -9.06
N LEU A 453 12.18 11.65 -8.71
CA LEU A 453 11.06 12.57 -8.66
C LEU A 453 10.80 13.04 -7.21
N ASP A 454 11.42 14.16 -6.81
CA ASP A 454 11.22 14.78 -5.48
C ASP A 454 9.97 15.67 -5.47
N ASN A 455 8.85 15.03 -5.10
CA ASN A 455 7.56 15.67 -4.85
C ASN A 455 7.26 15.89 -3.36
N ARG A 456 8.17 15.51 -2.46
CA ARG A 456 8.07 15.70 -1.00
C ARG A 456 6.82 15.06 -0.40
N ALA A 457 6.41 13.90 -0.90
CA ALA A 457 5.21 13.22 -0.40
C ALA A 457 5.16 11.74 -0.78
N VAL A 458 4.69 10.89 0.13
CA VAL A 458 4.22 9.54 -0.24
C VAL A 458 2.81 9.66 -0.83
N GLY A 459 2.72 9.94 -2.13
CA GLY A 459 1.51 10.48 -2.75
C GLY A 459 0.28 9.58 -2.74
N MET A 460 0.39 8.33 -3.24
CA MET A 460 -0.78 7.46 -3.43
C MET A 460 -1.39 6.93 -2.14
N THR A 461 -0.67 7.02 -1.02
CA THR A 461 -1.10 6.54 0.30
C THR A 461 -1.71 7.63 1.17
N GLY A 462 -1.75 8.89 0.70
CA GLY A 462 -2.34 10.01 1.44
C GLY A 462 -1.41 11.21 1.67
N GLY A 463 -0.21 11.22 1.09
CA GLY A 463 0.71 12.36 1.16
C GLY A 463 1.57 12.41 2.42
N GLN A 464 1.89 11.26 3.01
CA GLN A 464 2.64 11.17 4.27
C GLN A 464 4.04 11.78 4.17
N ASP A 465 4.49 12.34 5.29
CA ASP A 465 5.84 12.81 5.48
C ASP A 465 6.84 11.64 5.45
N ASN A 466 8.04 11.94 4.95
CA ASN A 466 9.17 11.01 4.81
C ASN A 466 10.48 11.79 4.95
N PRO A 467 11.67 11.16 5.02
CA PRO A 467 12.92 11.91 5.24
C PRO A 467 13.26 12.96 4.15
N GLY A 468 12.65 12.87 2.97
CA GLY A 468 12.75 13.88 1.90
C GLY A 468 11.90 15.13 2.14
N THR A 469 10.98 15.10 3.11
CA THR A 469 10.12 16.24 3.48
C THR A 469 10.76 17.16 4.52
N GLY A 470 11.58 16.61 5.42
CA GLY A 470 12.09 17.33 6.59
C GLY A 470 11.07 17.47 7.72
N ARG A 471 10.08 16.57 7.80
CA ARG A 471 9.10 16.50 8.90
C ARG A 471 8.94 15.08 9.43
N ASP A 472 8.65 14.96 10.72
CA ASP A 472 8.31 13.68 11.35
C ASP A 472 6.79 13.43 11.34
N ILE A 473 6.35 12.28 11.87
CA ILE A 473 4.92 11.90 11.93
C ILE A 473 4.06 12.87 12.75
N HIS A 474 4.67 13.69 13.61
CA HIS A 474 3.98 14.69 14.42
C HIS A 474 3.93 16.07 13.72
N GLY A 475 4.51 16.18 12.52
CA GLY A 475 4.63 17.41 11.75
C GLY A 475 5.70 18.36 12.28
N ALA A 476 6.59 17.90 13.18
CA ALA A 476 7.70 18.70 13.66
C ALA A 476 8.82 18.74 12.61
N GLU A 477 9.51 19.88 12.50
CA GLU A 477 10.64 20.01 11.58
C GLU A 477 11.81 19.11 12.01
N THR A 478 12.40 18.43 11.04
CA THR A 478 13.55 17.53 11.21
C THR A 478 14.50 17.63 10.00
N THR A 479 15.54 16.79 9.98
CA THR A 479 16.56 16.81 8.93
C THR A 479 15.99 16.34 7.59
N ARG A 480 16.02 17.22 6.59
CA ARG A 480 15.67 16.90 5.21
C ARG A 480 16.87 16.28 4.48
N VAL A 481 16.66 15.15 3.81
CA VAL A 481 17.68 14.52 2.97
C VAL A 481 17.99 15.40 1.75
N ASP A 482 19.28 15.62 1.51
CA ASP A 482 19.80 16.25 0.28
C ASP A 482 20.07 15.16 -0.76
N PHE A 483 19.13 14.97 -1.70
CA PHE A 483 19.22 13.91 -2.71
C PHE A 483 20.45 14.05 -3.62
N ALA A 484 20.91 15.26 -3.91
CA ALA A 484 22.08 15.45 -4.75
C ALA A 484 23.35 14.96 -4.04
N LYS A 485 23.55 15.34 -2.77
CA LYS A 485 24.67 14.84 -1.96
C LYS A 485 24.58 13.34 -1.72
N LEU A 486 23.37 12.81 -1.51
CA LEU A 486 23.15 11.38 -1.33
C LEU A 486 23.52 10.60 -2.60
N CYS A 487 23.11 11.07 -3.78
CA CYS A 487 23.50 10.44 -5.04
C CYS A 487 25.02 10.51 -5.29
N GLU A 488 25.67 11.63 -4.94
CA GLU A 488 27.13 11.77 -5.00
C GLU A 488 27.82 10.75 -4.07
N ALA A 489 27.34 10.61 -2.82
CA ALA A 489 27.85 9.63 -1.87
C ALA A 489 27.65 8.17 -2.32
N LEU A 490 26.60 7.90 -3.11
CA LEU A 490 26.33 6.60 -3.72
C LEU A 490 27.15 6.36 -5.01
N GLY A 491 28.03 7.29 -5.40
CA GLY A 491 29.03 7.09 -6.46
C GLY A 491 28.70 7.72 -7.81
N VAL A 492 27.66 8.55 -7.90
CA VAL A 492 27.36 9.31 -9.13
C VAL A 492 28.31 10.51 -9.22
N LYS A 493 28.91 10.74 -10.38
CA LYS A 493 29.79 11.90 -10.59
C LYS A 493 29.00 13.20 -10.46
N LYS A 494 29.57 14.19 -9.78
CA LYS A 494 28.91 15.47 -9.49
C LYS A 494 28.41 16.19 -10.74
N GLU A 495 29.17 16.15 -11.83
CA GLU A 495 28.80 16.74 -13.13
C GLU A 495 27.65 16.02 -13.85
N ARG A 496 27.23 14.86 -13.35
CA ARG A 496 26.11 14.04 -13.87
C ARG A 496 24.86 14.07 -12.98
N ILE A 497 24.85 14.96 -11.98
CA ILE A 497 23.71 15.17 -11.09
C ILE A 497 23.07 16.51 -11.44
N HIS A 498 21.82 16.46 -11.92
CA HIS A 498 21.08 17.63 -12.37
C HIS A 498 19.83 17.84 -11.53
N VAL A 499 19.67 18.99 -10.88
CA VAL A 499 18.44 19.34 -10.15
C VAL A 499 17.65 20.34 -10.98
N LEU A 500 16.46 19.94 -11.44
CA LEU A 500 15.68 20.68 -12.44
C LEU A 500 14.24 20.92 -11.96
N ASP A 501 13.63 21.98 -12.47
CA ASP A 501 12.19 22.22 -12.33
C ASP A 501 11.43 21.45 -13.43
N PRO A 502 10.56 20.48 -13.07
CA PRO A 502 9.80 19.72 -14.06
C PRO A 502 8.74 20.55 -14.81
N TYR A 503 8.47 21.79 -14.39
CA TYR A 503 7.64 22.72 -15.15
C TYR A 503 8.40 23.42 -16.28
N GLU A 504 9.73 23.35 -16.34
CA GLU A 504 10.55 23.90 -17.43
C GLU A 504 10.82 22.85 -18.51
N LEU A 505 9.82 22.55 -19.35
CA LEU A 505 9.87 21.43 -20.30
C LEU A 505 11.09 21.44 -21.24
N PRO A 506 11.51 22.58 -21.84
CA PRO A 506 12.68 22.59 -22.72
C PRO A 506 13.98 22.22 -21.99
N VAL A 507 14.12 22.60 -20.72
CA VAL A 507 15.30 22.32 -19.91
C VAL A 507 15.32 20.84 -19.54
N LEU A 508 14.21 20.30 -19.04
CA LEU A 508 14.08 18.89 -18.71
C LEU A 508 14.32 17.98 -19.92
N PHE A 509 13.70 18.30 -21.07
CA PHE A 509 13.87 17.51 -22.28
C PHE A 509 15.32 17.52 -22.79
N LYS A 510 16.00 18.68 -22.72
CA LYS A 510 17.40 18.80 -23.10
C LYS A 510 18.29 17.91 -22.22
N ALA A 511 18.12 17.99 -20.89
CA ALA A 511 18.90 17.21 -19.94
C ALA A 511 18.72 15.70 -20.16
N LEU A 512 17.47 15.23 -20.31
CA LEU A 512 17.17 13.82 -20.63
C LEU A 512 17.87 13.36 -21.91
N ARG A 513 17.83 14.18 -22.97
CA ARG A 513 18.44 13.85 -24.27
C ARG A 513 19.97 13.83 -24.22
N GLU A 514 20.57 14.66 -23.37
CA GLU A 514 22.03 14.74 -23.22
C GLU A 514 22.55 13.59 -22.36
N GLU A 515 21.94 13.34 -21.19
CA GLU A 515 22.41 12.32 -20.25
C GLU A 515 22.18 10.89 -20.74
N THR A 516 21.06 10.60 -21.42
CA THR A 516 20.82 9.25 -22.00
C THR A 516 21.79 8.86 -23.11
N LYS A 517 22.62 9.79 -23.61
CA LYS A 517 23.68 9.48 -24.59
C LYS A 517 25.00 9.09 -23.94
N ILE A 518 25.15 9.33 -22.64
CA ILE A 518 26.37 9.10 -21.90
C ILE A 518 26.39 7.65 -21.42
N GLU A 519 27.51 6.96 -21.62
CA GLU A 519 27.67 5.56 -21.22
C GLU A 519 28.14 5.42 -19.77
N GLU A 520 27.52 6.18 -18.86
CA GLU A 520 27.83 6.20 -17.42
C GLU A 520 26.54 6.44 -16.61
N PRO A 521 26.50 6.07 -15.32
CA PRO A 521 25.38 6.43 -14.44
C PRO A 521 25.19 7.95 -14.34
N SER A 522 23.96 8.40 -14.49
CA SER A 522 23.55 9.81 -14.34
C SER A 522 22.24 9.92 -13.56
N VAL A 523 22.03 11.05 -12.87
CA VAL A 523 20.80 11.30 -12.09
C VAL A 523 20.23 12.67 -12.42
N ILE A 524 18.96 12.72 -12.79
CA ILE A 524 18.16 13.93 -12.93
C ILE A 524 17.15 13.93 -11.78
N ILE A 525 17.15 14.98 -10.97
CA ILE A 525 16.28 15.19 -9.81
C ILE A 525 15.28 16.30 -10.13
N THR A 526 13.99 16.02 -10.06
CA THR A 526 12.94 17.07 -10.19
C THR A 526 12.52 17.59 -8.82
N ASN A 527 12.31 18.89 -8.63
CA ASN A 527 12.24 19.50 -7.29
C ASN A 527 10.91 20.19 -6.89
N ARG A 528 9.78 19.80 -7.48
CA ARG A 528 8.46 20.45 -7.28
C ARG A 528 7.57 19.65 -6.32
N PRO A 529 6.98 20.29 -5.28
CA PRO A 529 6.14 19.59 -4.33
C PRO A 529 4.86 19.03 -4.97
N CYS A 530 4.31 17.98 -4.36
CA CYS A 530 2.99 17.46 -4.67
C CYS A 530 1.92 18.55 -4.58
N VAL A 531 0.96 18.55 -5.49
CA VAL A 531 -0.13 19.56 -5.50
C VAL A 531 -1.13 19.39 -4.35
N LEU A 532 -1.07 18.25 -3.65
CA LEU A 532 -1.99 17.89 -2.57
C LEU A 532 -1.44 18.15 -1.17
N ILE A 533 -0.22 18.70 -1.05
CA ILE A 533 0.37 19.04 0.25
C ILE A 533 0.40 20.56 0.45
N ASP A 534 0.39 21.01 1.71
CA ASP A 534 0.30 22.43 2.10
C ASP A 534 1.44 23.31 1.56
N HIS A 535 2.54 22.70 1.12
CA HIS A 535 3.69 23.40 0.55
C HIS A 535 3.49 23.84 -0.90
N TYR A 536 2.45 23.35 -1.58
CA TYR A 536 2.13 23.77 -2.92
C TYR A 536 1.41 25.12 -2.92
N GLN A 537 1.95 26.06 -3.70
CA GLN A 537 1.36 27.39 -3.88
C GLN A 537 0.79 27.48 -5.30
N PRO A 538 -0.55 27.54 -5.45
CA PRO A 538 -1.16 27.70 -6.76
C PRO A 538 -0.86 29.10 -7.32
N ALA A 539 -0.68 29.17 -8.63
CA ALA A 539 -0.54 30.42 -9.37
C ALA A 539 -1.89 30.83 -9.99
N LYS A 540 -1.91 31.99 -10.66
CA LYS A 540 -3.09 32.47 -11.38
C LYS A 540 -3.52 31.44 -12.43
N SER A 541 -4.79 31.05 -12.39
CA SER A 541 -5.37 30.07 -13.31
C SER A 541 -5.33 30.54 -14.76
N TYR A 542 -5.46 29.59 -15.68
CA TYR A 542 -5.50 29.82 -17.12
C TYR A 542 -6.89 29.56 -17.70
N THR A 543 -7.15 30.18 -18.84
CA THR A 543 -8.30 29.95 -19.72
C THR A 543 -7.83 29.85 -21.17
N VAL A 544 -8.73 29.51 -22.09
CA VAL A 544 -8.46 29.43 -23.54
C VAL A 544 -9.23 30.55 -24.24
N GLU A 545 -8.54 31.37 -25.01
CA GLU A 545 -9.13 32.31 -25.97
C GLU A 545 -9.60 31.52 -27.20
N GLU A 546 -10.91 31.32 -27.32
CA GLU A 546 -11.51 30.43 -28.33
C GLU A 546 -11.18 30.85 -29.77
N ASP A 547 -11.12 32.16 -30.03
CA ASP A 547 -10.82 32.76 -31.32
C ASP A 547 -9.38 32.50 -31.80
N ARG A 548 -8.45 32.25 -30.88
CA ARG A 548 -7.05 31.93 -31.17
C ARG A 548 -6.76 30.42 -31.17
N CYS A 549 -7.67 29.61 -30.64
CA CYS A 549 -7.48 28.17 -30.59
C CYS A 549 -7.56 27.56 -31.99
N THR A 550 -6.47 26.93 -32.44
CA THR A 550 -6.41 26.27 -33.76
C THR A 550 -6.82 24.80 -33.74
N GLY A 551 -7.17 24.27 -32.57
CA GLY A 551 -7.46 22.84 -32.39
C GLY A 551 -6.24 21.93 -32.51
N CYS A 552 -5.01 22.44 -32.42
CA CYS A 552 -3.78 21.63 -32.63
C CYS A 552 -3.58 20.45 -31.66
N GLY A 553 -4.24 20.44 -30.49
CA GLY A 553 -4.21 19.33 -29.55
C GLY A 553 -2.96 19.19 -28.67
N ASN A 554 -1.86 19.93 -28.92
CA ASN A 554 -0.62 19.76 -28.14
C ASN A 554 -0.80 19.96 -26.61
N CYS A 555 -1.72 20.83 -26.20
CA CYS A 555 -2.03 21.02 -24.78
C CYS A 555 -2.74 19.80 -24.16
N VAL A 556 -3.46 19.00 -24.95
CA VAL A 556 -4.09 17.74 -24.52
C VAL A 556 -3.03 16.67 -24.28
N GLU A 557 -1.94 16.65 -25.07
CA GLU A 557 -0.83 15.70 -24.90
C GLU A 557 -0.08 15.89 -23.57
N VAL A 558 -0.18 17.07 -22.95
CA VAL A 558 0.33 17.30 -21.59
C VAL A 558 -0.42 16.46 -20.55
N GLY A 559 -1.65 16.01 -20.83
CA GLY A 559 -2.41 15.11 -19.96
C GLY A 559 -3.05 15.75 -18.73
N CYS A 560 -3.19 17.08 -18.69
CA CYS A 560 -3.79 17.78 -17.54
C CYS A 560 -5.31 17.56 -17.48
N PRO A 561 -5.89 17.04 -16.37
CA PRO A 561 -7.34 16.82 -16.25
C PRO A 561 -8.20 18.08 -16.32
N ALA A 562 -7.63 19.28 -16.13
CA ALA A 562 -8.35 20.54 -16.24
C ALA A 562 -8.61 20.95 -17.71
N ILE A 563 -8.03 20.26 -18.70
CA ILE A 563 -8.20 20.55 -20.12
C ILE A 563 -9.29 19.64 -20.68
N HIS A 564 -10.40 20.23 -21.13
CA HIS A 564 -11.52 19.50 -21.70
C HIS A 564 -11.62 19.75 -23.21
N VAL A 565 -11.71 18.69 -24.00
CA VAL A 565 -12.03 18.80 -25.43
C VAL A 565 -13.51 19.16 -25.58
N THR A 566 -13.80 20.32 -26.17
CA THR A 566 -15.15 20.85 -26.38
C THR A 566 -15.68 20.56 -27.78
N ARG A 567 -14.79 20.51 -28.78
CA ARG A 567 -15.13 20.20 -30.17
C ARG A 567 -13.99 19.41 -30.80
N ARG A 568 -14.34 18.39 -31.59
CA ARG A 568 -13.40 17.66 -32.46
C ARG A 568 -13.76 17.92 -33.92
N ASP A 569 -12.78 18.33 -34.70
CA ASP A 569 -12.90 18.51 -36.15
C ASP A 569 -11.80 17.70 -36.85
N LYS A 570 -11.82 17.68 -38.18
CA LYS A 570 -10.76 17.06 -38.98
C LYS A 570 -10.36 17.95 -40.13
N VAL A 571 -9.06 17.98 -40.41
CA VAL A 571 -8.50 18.69 -41.57
C VAL A 571 -7.59 17.75 -42.35
N ILE A 572 -7.80 17.71 -43.67
CA ILE A 572 -6.88 17.05 -44.60
C ILE A 572 -5.80 18.07 -44.96
N LYS A 573 -4.55 17.80 -44.54
CA LYS A 573 -3.41 18.63 -44.93
C LYS A 573 -3.14 18.49 -46.43
N ALA A 574 -2.43 19.46 -47.02
CA ALA A 574 -2.01 19.41 -48.43
C ALA A 574 -1.22 18.12 -48.79
N SER A 575 -0.63 17.44 -47.79
CA SER A 575 0.03 16.14 -47.93
C SER A 575 -0.94 14.94 -48.01
N GLY A 576 -2.26 15.16 -48.05
CA GLY A 576 -3.29 14.12 -47.97
C GLY A 576 -3.47 13.50 -46.58
N LYS A 577 -2.69 13.94 -45.58
CA LYS A 577 -2.77 13.42 -44.21
C LYS A 577 -3.95 14.03 -43.48
N GLU A 578 -4.87 13.19 -43.03
CA GLU A 578 -5.96 13.56 -42.14
C GLU A 578 -5.39 13.83 -40.74
N VAL A 579 -5.76 14.97 -40.16
CA VAL A 579 -5.34 15.39 -38.82
C VAL A 579 -6.58 15.75 -38.03
N ASP A 580 -6.75 15.10 -36.89
CA ASP A 580 -7.79 15.43 -35.94
C ASP A 580 -7.44 16.74 -35.23
N LEU A 581 -8.43 17.63 -35.15
CA LEU A 581 -8.35 18.85 -34.37
C LEU A 581 -9.14 18.66 -33.08
N SER A 582 -8.55 19.10 -31.97
CA SER A 582 -9.17 19.11 -30.64
C SER A 582 -9.19 20.53 -30.11
N PHE A 583 -10.35 21.18 -30.18
CA PHE A 583 -10.60 22.47 -29.53
C PHE A 583 -10.88 22.22 -28.06
N VAL A 584 -10.32 23.06 -27.21
CA VAL A 584 -10.29 22.82 -25.76
C VAL A 584 -10.78 24.03 -24.97
N ARG A 585 -11.25 23.76 -23.75
CA ARG A 585 -11.37 24.75 -22.68
C ARG A 585 -10.53 24.30 -21.48
N ILE A 586 -10.13 25.25 -20.64
CA ILE A 586 -9.54 24.96 -19.33
C ILE A 586 -10.61 25.22 -18.27
N GLU A 587 -10.88 24.23 -17.41
CA GLU A 587 -11.73 24.42 -16.23
C GLU A 587 -10.99 25.30 -15.22
N THR A 588 -11.28 26.60 -15.23
CA THR A 588 -10.56 27.61 -14.46
C THR A 588 -10.66 27.37 -12.95
N SER A 589 -11.76 26.78 -12.49
CA SER A 589 -11.98 26.46 -11.07
C SER A 589 -11.07 25.32 -10.57
N ALA A 590 -10.63 24.43 -11.47
CA ALA A 590 -9.69 23.35 -11.17
C ALA A 590 -8.23 23.71 -11.46
N CYS A 591 -7.97 24.67 -12.35
CA CYS A 591 -6.63 25.03 -12.79
C CYS A 591 -5.83 25.77 -11.69
N THR A 592 -4.64 25.26 -11.36
CA THR A 592 -3.74 25.85 -10.36
C THR A 592 -2.58 26.67 -10.95
N GLY A 593 -2.60 26.95 -12.26
CA GLY A 593 -1.66 27.90 -12.87
C GLY A 593 -0.23 27.42 -13.14
N CYS A 594 0.05 26.10 -13.22
CA CYS A 594 1.42 25.59 -13.42
C CYS A 594 2.10 25.96 -14.76
N GLY A 595 1.35 26.41 -15.77
CA GLY A 595 1.92 26.86 -17.06
C GLY A 595 2.38 25.75 -18.01
N LEU A 596 2.34 24.47 -17.62
CA LEU A 596 2.77 23.34 -18.45
C LEU A 596 2.10 23.29 -19.83
N CYS A 597 0.81 23.63 -19.91
CA CYS A 597 0.04 23.64 -21.16
C CYS A 597 0.30 24.86 -22.05
N VAL A 598 0.87 25.94 -21.49
CA VAL A 598 1.17 27.18 -22.22
C VAL A 598 2.33 26.95 -23.19
N GLN A 599 3.38 26.26 -22.73
CA GLN A 599 4.59 26.01 -23.51
C GLN A 599 4.35 25.27 -24.84
N PRO A 600 3.52 24.21 -24.91
CA PRO A 600 3.19 23.54 -26.18
C PRO A 600 2.11 24.26 -27.02
N CYS A 601 1.48 25.32 -26.50
CA CYS A 601 0.44 26.08 -27.20
C CYS A 601 1.04 27.03 -28.25
N ALA A 602 1.32 26.52 -29.44
CA ALA A 602 1.86 27.30 -30.56
C ALA A 602 1.08 28.61 -30.88
N PRO A 603 -0.27 28.66 -30.90
CA PRO A 603 -0.99 29.91 -31.18
C PRO A 603 -1.03 30.88 -29.99
N ALA A 604 -0.47 30.49 -28.83
CA ALA A 604 -0.53 31.22 -27.57
C ALA A 604 -1.98 31.57 -27.14
N ALA A 605 -2.92 30.67 -27.43
CA ALA A 605 -4.34 30.81 -27.09
C ALA A 605 -4.64 30.57 -25.60
N ILE A 606 -3.68 30.09 -24.83
CA ILE A 606 -3.83 29.85 -23.39
C ILE A 606 -3.29 31.08 -22.65
N VAL A 607 -4.19 31.78 -21.95
CA VAL A 607 -3.91 33.05 -21.25
C VAL A 607 -4.39 32.96 -19.80
N HIS A 608 -3.91 33.86 -18.94
CA HIS A 608 -4.42 33.91 -17.58
C HIS A 608 -5.90 34.27 -17.56
N ALA A 609 -6.69 33.58 -16.74
CA ALA A 609 -8.11 33.93 -16.57
C ALA A 609 -8.23 35.28 -15.84
N ASP A 610 -9.11 36.17 -16.31
CA ASP A 610 -9.42 37.38 -15.56
C ASP A 610 -10.12 37.04 -14.24
N PRO A 611 -9.83 37.74 -13.13
CA PRO A 611 -10.56 37.55 -11.89
C PRO A 611 -12.02 37.90 -12.15
N VAL A 612 -12.89 36.89 -12.10
CA VAL A 612 -14.34 37.11 -12.13
C VAL A 612 -14.66 37.97 -10.90
N GLN A 613 -15.10 39.21 -11.11
CA GLN A 613 -15.58 40.04 -10.01
C GLN A 613 -16.73 39.29 -9.35
N ASN A 614 -16.58 38.96 -8.06
CA ASN A 614 -17.67 38.44 -7.26
C ASN A 614 -18.88 39.36 -7.42
N VAL A 615 -19.98 38.82 -7.93
CA VAL A 615 -21.29 39.48 -7.85
C VAL A 615 -21.53 39.77 -6.37
N GLN A 616 -21.55 41.06 -6.01
CA GLN A 616 -21.88 41.47 -4.65
C GLN A 616 -23.22 40.85 -4.27
N SER A 617 -23.21 40.00 -3.26
CA SER A 617 -24.43 39.52 -2.62
C SER A 617 -25.26 40.74 -2.21
N VAL A 618 -26.43 40.88 -2.82
CA VAL A 618 -27.41 41.89 -2.44
C VAL A 618 -27.68 41.73 -0.94
N GLN A 619 -27.27 42.73 -0.15
CA GLN A 619 -27.59 42.78 1.25
C GLN A 619 -29.12 42.81 1.37
N PHE A 620 -29.69 41.73 1.90
CA PHE A 620 -31.07 41.77 2.39
C PHE A 620 -31.12 42.74 3.57
N VAL A 621 -31.65 43.92 3.30
CA VAL A 621 -32.11 44.86 4.34
C VAL A 621 -33.22 44.16 5.12
N ARG A 622 -32.89 43.63 6.30
CA ARG A 622 -33.90 43.29 7.30
C ARG A 622 -34.37 44.59 7.95
N LYS A 623 -35.63 44.95 7.72
CA LYS A 623 -36.40 45.80 8.63
C LYS A 623 -36.75 45.03 9.89
#